data_AF-A0A2S2N9L8-F1
#
_entry.id   AF-A0A2S2N9L8-F1
#
_cell.length_a   1.000
_cell.length_b   1.000
_cell.length_c   1.000
_cell.angle_alpha   90.00
_cell.angle_beta   90.00
_cell.angle_gamma   90.00
#
_symmetry.space_group_name_H-M   'P 1'
#
loop_
_entity.id
_entity.type
_entity.pdbx_description
1 polymer ?
#
loop_
_entity_poly.entity_id
_entity_poly.type
_entity_poly.pdbx_seq_one_letter_code
_entity_poly.pdbx_strand_id
1 'polypeptide(L)'
;ETLNNVSLDFSFLTGSELFEKETDQLVKAAADLALKYNKDLNASELTEEIIHFKHNAINALPSIKNTTPLELLEFIFEYSMASIFPNICIALRLYLTLPCTTVT
;
A
#
# COMPACT_ATOMS: atom_id res chain seq x y z
N GLU A 1 -10.29 -19.74 2.33
CA GLU A 1 -10.15 -18.30 2.02
C GLU A 1 -9.27 -18.21 0.78
N THR A 2 -9.87 -17.92 -0.36
CA THR A 2 -9.31 -18.15 -1.70
C THR A 2 -8.26 -17.08 -2.03
N LEU A 3 -7.17 -17.44 -2.72
CA LEU A 3 -6.08 -16.53 -3.14
C LEU A 3 -6.57 -15.17 -3.68
N ASN A 4 -7.72 -15.14 -4.37
CA ASN A 4 -8.33 -13.92 -4.90
C ASN A 4 -8.71 -12.87 -3.85
N ASN A 5 -9.03 -13.27 -2.61
CA ASN A 5 -9.39 -12.32 -1.56
C ASN A 5 -8.16 -11.57 -1.03
N VAL A 6 -6.98 -12.21 -1.04
CA VAL A 6 -5.77 -11.60 -0.48
C VAL A 6 -5.29 -10.46 -1.38
N SER A 7 -5.36 -10.60 -2.70
CA SER A 7 -5.02 -9.49 -3.62
C SER A 7 -5.93 -8.26 -3.46
N LEU A 8 -7.18 -8.46 -3.00
CA LEU A 8 -8.11 -7.36 -2.76
C LEU A 8 -7.79 -6.60 -1.48
N ASP A 9 -7.28 -7.28 -0.45
CA ASP A 9 -6.91 -6.64 0.81
C ASP A 9 -5.78 -5.62 0.63
N PHE A 10 -4.89 -5.82 -0.35
CA PHE A 10 -3.75 -4.93 -0.64
C PHE A 10 -3.98 -4.02 -1.85
N SER A 11 -5.11 -4.12 -2.57
CA SER A 11 -5.30 -3.41 -3.83
C SER A 11 -5.22 -1.89 -3.68
N PHE A 12 -5.53 -1.37 -2.49
CA PHE A 12 -5.43 0.06 -2.16
C PHE A 12 -3.98 0.60 -2.22
N LEU A 13 -2.97 -0.27 -2.18
CA LEU A 13 -1.54 0.06 -2.36
C LEU A 13 -1.11 -0.04 -3.83
N THR A 14 -1.98 0.39 -4.74
CA THR A 14 -1.67 0.56 -6.16
C THR A 14 -1.75 2.03 -6.53
N GLY A 15 -0.98 2.44 -7.53
CA GLY A 15 -0.91 3.83 -7.94
C GLY A 15 -2.26 4.42 -8.41
N SER A 16 -3.08 3.62 -9.08
CA SER A 16 -4.45 3.99 -9.47
C SER A 16 -5.33 4.27 -8.26
N GLU A 17 -5.32 3.38 -7.26
CA GLU A 17 -6.14 3.52 -6.06
C GLU A 17 -5.69 4.68 -5.18
N LEU A 18 -4.39 4.90 -5.02
CA LEU A 18 -3.85 6.06 -4.30
C LEU A 18 -4.27 7.40 -4.93
N PHE A 19 -4.40 7.44 -6.27
CA PHE A 19 -4.85 8.63 -6.97
C PHE A 19 -6.37 8.82 -6.89
N GLU A 20 -7.15 7.76 -7.08
CA GLU A 20 -8.60 7.85 -7.31
C GLU A 20 -9.43 7.73 -6.05
N LYS A 21 -9.00 6.93 -5.06
CA LYS A 21 -9.78 6.74 -3.83
C LYS A 21 -9.71 7.95 -2.91
N GLU A 22 -10.86 8.24 -2.31
CA GLU A 22 -10.96 9.16 -1.18
C GLU A 22 -10.12 8.68 0.00
N THR A 23 -9.55 9.64 0.73
CA THR A 23 -8.62 9.35 1.84
C THR A 23 -9.29 8.48 2.91
N ASP A 24 -10.56 8.72 3.24
CA ASP A 24 -11.30 7.92 4.22
C ASP A 24 -11.43 6.44 3.81
N GLN A 25 -11.54 6.17 2.50
CA GLN A 25 -11.61 4.79 2.00
C GLN A 25 -10.26 4.08 2.13
N LEU A 26 -9.16 4.80 1.89
CA LEU A 26 -7.81 4.26 2.06
C LEU A 26 -7.48 4.02 3.53
N VAL A 27 -7.88 4.94 4.42
CA VAL A 27 -7.76 4.78 5.87
C VAL A 27 -8.52 3.56 6.34
N LYS A 28 -9.75 3.36 5.87
CA LYS A 28 -10.52 2.16 6.20
C LYS A 28 -9.82 0.88 5.71
N ALA A 29 -9.37 0.84 4.46
CA ALA A 29 -8.66 -0.32 3.92
C ALA A 29 -7.36 -0.63 4.66
N ALA A 30 -6.60 0.41 5.03
CA ALA A 30 -5.41 0.30 5.86
C ALA A 30 -5.72 -0.29 7.25
N ALA A 31 -6.77 0.21 7.91
CA ALA A 31 -7.20 -0.32 9.20
C ALA A 31 -7.61 -1.79 9.10
N ASP A 32 -8.42 -2.15 8.10
CA ASP A 32 -8.88 -3.52 7.86
C ASP A 32 -7.69 -4.46 7.58
N LEU A 33 -6.71 -4.02 6.78
CA LEU A 33 -5.48 -4.77 6.50
C LEU A 33 -4.65 -4.97 7.76
N ALA A 34 -4.43 -3.92 8.55
CA ALA A 34 -3.63 -4.00 9.76
C ALA A 34 -4.29 -4.87 10.84
N LEU A 35 -5.63 -4.95 10.89
CA LEU A 35 -6.33 -5.90 11.74
C LEU A 35 -6.07 -7.35 11.32
N LYS A 36 -6.01 -7.60 10.00
CA LYS A 36 -5.71 -8.94 9.45
C LYS A 36 -4.26 -9.35 9.65
N TYR A 37 -3.33 -8.41 9.50
CA TYR A 37 -1.88 -8.60 9.65
C TYR A 37 -1.33 -7.93 10.92
N ASN A 38 -2.06 -8.03 12.04
CA ASN A 38 -1.76 -7.31 13.29
C ASN A 38 -0.46 -7.70 13.99
N LYS A 39 0.22 -8.74 13.50
CA LYS A 39 1.56 -9.14 13.96
C LYS A 39 2.66 -8.35 13.27
N ASP A 40 2.38 -7.85 12.07
CA ASP A 40 3.34 -7.20 11.18
C ASP A 40 3.04 -5.71 10.99
N LEU A 41 1.78 -5.31 11.13
CA LEU A 41 1.30 -3.96 10.88
C LEU A 41 0.66 -3.35 12.13
N ASN A 42 0.98 -2.09 12.40
CA ASN A 42 0.32 -1.27 13.39
C ASN A 42 -0.83 -0.50 12.72
N ALA A 43 -2.07 -0.74 13.18
CA ALA A 43 -3.25 -0.11 12.58
C ALA A 43 -3.24 1.42 12.68
N SER A 44 -2.86 1.98 13.84
CA SER A 44 -2.84 3.44 14.03
C SER A 44 -1.81 4.08 13.10
N GLU A 45 -0.58 3.54 13.11
CA GLU A 45 0.51 4.08 12.28
C GLU A 45 0.21 3.91 10.79
N LEU A 46 -0.26 2.73 10.35
CA LEU A 46 -0.56 2.50 8.93
C LEU A 46 -1.67 3.45 8.43
N THR A 47 -2.68 3.74 9.25
CA THR A 47 -3.73 4.70 8.88
C THR A 47 -3.23 6.13 8.76
N GLU A 48 -2.23 6.53 9.54
CA GLU A 48 -1.59 7.85 9.41
C GLU A 48 -0.64 7.86 8.21
N GLU A 49 0.17 6.82 8.06
CA GLU A 49 1.12 6.67 6.96
C GLU A 49 0.42 6.71 5.61
N ILE A 50 -0.72 6.03 5.42
CA ILE A 50 -1.42 6.02 4.12
C ILE A 50 -1.92 7.42 3.71
N ILE A 51 -2.34 8.24 4.69
CA ILE A 51 -2.75 9.63 4.43
C ILE A 51 -1.56 10.42 3.91
N HIS A 52 -0.44 10.39 4.62
CA HIS A 52 0.75 11.16 4.24
C HIS A 52 1.40 10.62 2.96
N PHE A 53 1.46 9.29 2.81
CA PHE A 53 2.01 8.62 1.66
C PHE A 53 1.23 8.94 0.38
N LYS A 54 -0.10 8.94 0.42
CA LYS A 54 -0.93 9.37 -0.72
C LYS A 54 -0.56 10.77 -1.19
N HIS A 55 -0.55 11.74 -0.28
CA HIS A 55 -0.24 13.13 -0.65
C HIS A 55 1.18 13.26 -1.20
N ASN A 56 2.16 12.58 -0.59
CA ASN A 56 3.53 12.59 -1.04
C ASN A 56 3.68 11.94 -2.43
N ALA A 57 3.10 10.77 -2.63
CA ALA A 57 3.18 10.03 -3.88
C ALA A 57 2.52 10.80 -5.04
N ILE A 58 1.34 11.40 -4.83
CA ILE A 58 0.65 12.19 -5.87
C ILE A 58 1.50 13.38 -6.32
N ASN A 59 2.21 14.01 -5.39
CA ASN A 59 3.05 15.17 -5.69
C ASN A 59 4.40 14.79 -6.30
N ALA A 60 4.96 13.64 -5.90
CA ALA A 60 6.29 13.22 -6.29
C ALA A 60 6.32 12.38 -7.58
N LEU A 61 5.25 11.66 -7.91
CA LEU A 61 5.16 10.76 -9.06
C LEU A 61 4.19 11.31 -10.12
N PRO A 62 4.68 11.94 -11.20
CA PRO A 62 3.84 12.55 -12.25
C PRO A 62 2.89 11.58 -12.95
N SER A 63 3.19 10.27 -12.90
CA SER A 63 2.40 9.19 -13.50
C SER A 63 1.93 8.17 -12.46
N ILE A 64 1.65 8.63 -11.23
CA ILE A 64 1.24 7.75 -10.11
C ILE A 64 0.14 6.76 -10.50
N LYS A 65 -0.84 7.15 -11.33
CA LYS A 65 -1.94 6.27 -11.75
C LYS A 65 -1.48 4.94 -12.34
N ASN A 66 -0.34 4.92 -13.02
CA ASN A 66 0.18 3.75 -13.71
C ASN A 66 1.24 3.02 -12.89
N THR A 67 1.53 3.51 -11.68
CA THR A 67 2.59 2.97 -10.83
C THR A 67 2.14 1.67 -10.18
N THR A 68 2.93 0.63 -10.39
CA THR A 68 2.77 -0.69 -9.79
C THR A 68 3.20 -0.67 -8.32
N PRO A 69 2.74 -1.65 -7.51
CA PRO A 69 3.20 -1.79 -6.12
C PRO A 69 4.73 -1.93 -5.98
N LEU A 70 5.39 -2.53 -6.97
CA LEU A 70 6.85 -2.66 -7.00
C LEU A 70 7.51 -1.28 -7.17
N GLU A 71 7.07 -0.49 -8.15
CA GLU A 71 7.60 0.86 -8.38
C GLU A 71 7.30 1.79 -7.18
N LEU A 72 6.16 1.63 -6.49
CA LEU A 72 5.88 2.34 -5.24
C LEU A 72 6.88 1.98 -4.13
N LEU A 73 7.25 0.69 -4.03
CA LEU A 73 8.24 0.23 -3.06
C LEU A 73 9.64 0.77 -3.40
N GLU A 74 10.02 0.72 -4.68
CA GLU A 74 11.28 1.28 -5.17
C GLU A 74 11.36 2.78 -4.89
N PHE A 75 10.29 3.54 -5.17
CA PHE A 75 10.18 4.95 -4.83
C PHE A 75 10.44 5.22 -3.33
N ILE A 76 9.88 4.41 -2.42
CA ILE A 76 10.13 4.59 -0.99
C ILE A 76 11.62 4.43 -0.64
N PHE A 77 12.33 3.49 -1.28
CA PHE A 77 13.75 3.28 -1.05
C PHE A 77 14.63 4.34 -1.73
N GLU A 78 14.34 4.70 -2.97
CA GLU A 78 15.07 5.74 -3.72
C GLU A 78 15.07 7.08 -2.99
N TYR A 79 13.95 7.44 -2.38
CA TYR A 79 13.81 8.69 -1.63
C TYR A 79 14.09 8.54 -0.13
N SER A 80 14.63 7.40 0.32
CA SER A 80 14.96 7.14 1.73
C SER A 80 13.79 7.34 2.71
N MET A 81 12.57 7.05 2.26
CA MET A 81 11.33 7.24 3.03
C MET A 81 10.92 5.99 3.83
N ALA A 82 11.69 4.91 3.78
CA ALA A 82 11.37 3.66 4.45
C ALA A 82 11.25 3.79 5.98
N SER A 83 11.98 4.74 6.59
CA SER A 83 11.83 5.05 8.03
C SER A 83 10.63 5.93 8.36
N ILE A 84 10.05 6.60 7.34
CA ILE A 84 8.89 7.48 7.47
C ILE A 84 7.59 6.69 7.26
N PHE A 85 7.61 5.72 6.34
CA PHE A 85 6.49 4.86 6.01
C PHE A 85 6.81 3.37 6.21
N PRO A 86 7.24 2.95 7.43
CA PRO A 86 7.63 1.57 7.69
C PRO A 86 6.47 0.57 7.52
N ASN A 87 5.25 0.91 7.94
CA ASN A 87 4.10 0.01 7.80
C ASN A 87 3.67 -0.11 6.33
N ILE A 88 3.73 0.96 5.53
CA ILE A 88 3.51 0.91 4.08
C ILE A 88 4.57 0.02 3.40
N CYS A 89 5.84 0.13 3.79
CA CYS A 89 6.90 -0.75 3.28
C CYS A 89 6.60 -2.22 3.56
N ILE A 90 6.20 -2.54 4.79
CA ILE A 90 5.86 -3.90 5.19
C ILE A 90 4.65 -4.39 4.38
N ALA A 91 3.60 -3.58 4.26
CA ALA A 91 2.40 -3.93 3.52
C ALA A 91 2.68 -4.17 2.02
N LEU A 92 3.49 -3.32 1.37
CA LEU A 92 3.92 -3.52 -0.01
C LEU A 92 4.76 -4.80 -0.18
N ARG A 93 5.68 -5.07 0.75
CA ARG A 93 6.48 -6.32 0.72
C ARG A 93 5.61 -7.56 0.94
N LEU A 94 4.65 -7.51 1.86
CA LEU A 94 3.66 -8.57 2.04
C LEU A 94 2.92 -8.79 0.72
N TYR A 95 2.42 -7.73 0.09
CA TYR A 95 1.71 -7.83 -1.18
C TYR A 95 2.57 -8.47 -2.29
N LEU A 96 3.82 -8.05 -2.45
CA LEU A 96 4.74 -8.52 -3.50
C LEU A 96 5.29 -9.92 -3.26
N THR A 97 5.25 -10.42 -2.02
CA THR A 97 5.76 -11.75 -1.65
C THR A 97 4.66 -12.80 -1.49
N LEU A 98 3.41 -12.35 -1.41
CA LEU A 98 2.27 -13.25 -1.57
C LEU A 98 2.31 -13.85 -2.98
N PRO A 99 2.13 -15.17 -3.12
CA PRO A 99 2.11 -15.82 -4.43
C PRO A 99 0.89 -15.32 -5.22
N CYS A 100 1.06 -14.24 -5.96
CA CYS A 100 0.09 -13.76 -6.93
C CYS A 100 0.26 -14.58 -8.21
N THR A 101 -0.04 -15.88 -8.16
CA THR A 101 -0.21 -16.66 -9.38
C THR A 101 -1.58 -16.33 -9.94
N THR A 102 -1.71 -15.23 -10.66
CA THR A 102 -2.73 -15.17 -11.72
C THR A 102 -2.22 -16.06 -12.85
N VAL A 103 -2.63 -17.33 -12.80
CA VAL A 103 -2.64 -18.16 -13.99
C VAL A 103 -3.71 -17.55 -14.91
N THR A 104 -3.27 -16.83 -15.93
CA THR A 104 -4.09 -16.47 -17.10
C THR A 104 -3.31 -16.80 -18.34
#